data_AF-A0AAN0LTL4-F1
#
_entry.id   AF-A0AAN0LTL4-F1
#
_cell.length_a   1.000
_cell.length_b   1.000
_cell.length_c   1.000
_cell.angle_alpha   90.00
_cell.angle_beta   90.00
_cell.angle_gamma   90.00
#
_symmetry.space_group_name_H-M   'P 1'
#
loop_
_entity.id
_entity.type
_entity.pdbx_description
1 polymer ?
#
loop_
_entity_poly.entity_id
_entity_poly.type
_entity_poly.pdbx_seq_one_letter_code
_entity_poly.pdbx_strand_id
1 'polypeptide(L)'
;MVEAMMESKGFTEATIIDRFSYDEVYYITEINDDTGNFIFWFNKDLTKTGRHDVVTTEPVHALATNFGMRPEDVSFGVYQDKLVYVLKNKHFEKFVDIDSHNVVYDRGSGV
;
A
#
# COMPACT_ATOMS: atom_id res chain seq x y z
N MET A 1 13.17 5.30 12.18
CA MET A 1 13.04 5.38 10.70
C MET A 1 11.73 6.02 10.29
N VAL A 2 10.57 5.58 10.79
CA VAL A 2 9.32 6.36 10.69
C VAL A 2 9.46 7.70 11.39
N GLU A 3 10.02 7.73 12.61
CA GLU A 3 10.33 8.99 13.32
C GLU A 3 11.22 9.92 12.50
N ALA A 4 12.30 9.40 11.90
CA ALA A 4 13.17 10.18 11.02
C ALA A 4 12.46 10.70 9.75
N MET A 5 11.50 9.93 9.21
CA MET A 5 10.64 10.38 8.11
C MET A 5 9.70 11.50 8.58
N MET A 6 9.06 11.33 9.73
CA MET A 6 8.17 12.32 10.34
C MET A 6 8.92 13.62 10.62
N GLU A 7 10.09 13.56 11.26
CA GLU A 7 10.97 14.71 11.49
C GLU A 7 11.39 15.40 10.19
N SER A 8 11.79 14.61 9.18
CA SER A 8 12.22 15.16 7.89
C SER A 8 11.09 15.83 7.10
N LYS A 9 9.85 15.39 7.26
CA LYS A 9 8.68 15.90 6.54
C LYS A 9 7.84 16.88 7.36
N GLY A 10 8.13 17.02 8.65
CA GLY A 10 7.39 17.88 9.57
C GLY A 10 6.04 17.31 10.00
N PHE A 11 5.85 15.99 9.95
CA PHE A 11 4.62 15.33 10.43
C PHE A 11 4.70 15.08 11.93
N THR A 12 3.58 15.23 12.63
CA THR A 12 3.53 15.07 14.09
C THR A 12 2.94 13.74 14.53
N GLU A 13 2.09 13.12 13.70
CA GLU A 13 1.46 11.84 13.98
C GLU A 13 1.39 10.95 12.74
N ALA A 14 1.87 9.71 12.88
CA ALA A 14 1.85 8.71 11.81
C ALA A 14 1.64 7.31 12.38
N THR A 15 0.79 6.52 11.74
CA THR A 15 0.58 5.10 12.06
C THR A 15 1.01 4.25 10.88
N ILE A 16 1.88 3.26 11.10
CA ILE A 16 2.19 2.28 10.06
C ILE A 16 0.96 1.40 9.85
N ILE A 17 0.41 1.43 8.64
CA ILE A 17 -0.72 0.59 8.25
C ILE A 17 -0.24 -0.67 7.54
N ASP A 18 0.89 -0.60 6.82
CA ASP A 18 1.46 -1.76 6.16
C ASP A 18 2.98 -1.66 5.95
N ARG A 19 3.58 -2.83 5.75
CA ARG A 19 4.98 -2.97 5.33
C ARG A 19 5.03 -3.93 4.15
N PHE A 20 5.44 -3.41 3.00
CA PHE A 20 5.48 -4.16 1.76
C PHE A 20 6.93 -4.45 1.35
N SER A 21 7.19 -5.68 0.92
CA SER A 21 8.51 -6.11 0.46
C SER A 21 8.35 -6.87 -0.85
N TYR A 22 8.80 -6.24 -1.93
CA TYR A 22 8.81 -6.84 -3.26
C TYR A 22 10.15 -6.58 -3.94
N ASP A 23 10.33 -5.42 -4.61
CA ASP A 23 11.62 -4.99 -5.17
C ASP A 23 12.52 -4.38 -4.08
N GLU A 24 11.90 -3.56 -3.24
CA GLU A 24 12.47 -2.87 -2.10
C GLU A 24 11.50 -2.99 -0.92
N VAL A 25 11.94 -2.57 0.26
CA VAL A 25 11.07 -2.51 1.44
C VAL A 25 10.45 -1.13 1.51
N TYR A 26 9.12 -1.08 1.43
CA TYR A 26 8.29 0.10 1.59
C TYR A 26 7.52 0.05 2.90
N TYR A 27 7.39 1.22 3.51
CA TYR A 27 6.57 1.47 4.69
C TYR A 27 5.42 2.35 4.24
N ILE A 28 4.20 1.93 4.55
CA ILE A 28 2.97 2.64 4.24
C ILE A 28 2.38 3.11 5.56
N THR A 29 2.19 4.42 5.68
CA THR A 29 1.73 5.09 6.90
C THR A 29 0.50 5.92 6.61
N GLU A 30 -0.47 5.90 7.52
CA GLU A 30 -1.51 6.92 7.59
C GLU A 30 -0.98 8.08 8.44
N ILE A 31 -0.96 9.28 7.86
CA ILE A 31 -0.64 10.53 8.54
C ILE A 31 -1.97 11.14 8.95
N ASN A 32 -2.14 11.43 10.24
CA ASN A 32 -3.34 12.04 10.77
C ASN A 32 -2.93 13.17 11.72
N ASP A 33 -2.71 14.35 11.16
CA ASP A 33 -2.30 15.53 11.92
C ASP A 33 -3.06 16.79 11.48
N ASP A 34 -2.68 17.95 12.02
CA ASP A 34 -3.31 19.24 11.72
C ASP A 34 -3.20 19.64 10.23
N THR A 35 -2.34 18.98 9.44
CA THR A 35 -2.17 19.20 8.00
C THR A 35 -3.14 18.36 7.15
N GLY A 36 -3.85 17.42 7.79
CA GLY A 36 -4.88 16.59 7.20
C GLY A 36 -4.64 15.09 7.41
N ASN A 37 -5.55 14.29 6.86
CA ASN A 37 -5.42 12.84 6.84
C ASN A 37 -5.04 12.38 5.41
N PHE A 38 -3.97 11.59 5.27
CA PHE A 38 -3.53 11.02 4.00
C PHE A 38 -2.61 9.81 4.21
N ILE A 39 -2.46 8.99 3.17
CA ILE A 39 -1.48 7.90 3.14
C ILE A 39 -0.15 8.44 2.60
N PHE A 40 0.93 8.17 3.33
CA PHE A 40 2.29 8.42 2.90
C PHE A 40 3.05 7.10 2.82
N TRP A 41 3.80 6.89 1.75
CA TRP A 41 4.65 5.70 1.60
C TRP A 41 6.08 6.09 1.29
N PHE A 42 7.03 5.30 1.76
CA PHE A 42 8.46 5.55 1.58
C PHE A 42 9.30 4.27 1.64
N ASN A 43 10.43 4.26 0.93
CA ASN A 43 11.43 3.20 1.08
C ASN A 43 12.39 3.46 2.26
N LYS A 44 13.14 2.43 2.68
CA LYS A 44 13.99 2.45 3.88
C LYS A 44 14.96 3.65 3.95
N ASP A 45 15.47 4.06 2.80
CA ASP A 45 16.46 5.10 2.57
C ASP A 45 15.86 6.47 2.20
N LEU A 46 14.52 6.58 2.18
CA LEU A 46 13.76 7.80 1.89
C LEU A 46 14.03 8.42 0.51
N THR A 47 14.64 7.66 -0.41
CA THR A 47 14.93 8.09 -1.78
C THR A 47 13.69 8.02 -2.67
N LYS A 48 12.74 7.16 -2.32
CA LYS A 48 11.43 7.06 -2.98
C LYS A 48 10.32 7.27 -1.97
N THR A 49 9.42 8.18 -2.29
CA THR A 49 8.28 8.53 -1.45
C THR A 49 7.08 8.88 -2.31
N GLY A 50 5.89 8.71 -1.77
CA GLY A 50 4.68 9.25 -2.37
C GLY A 50 3.59 9.51 -1.34
N ARG A 51 2.60 10.26 -1.81
CA ARG A 51 1.42 10.67 -1.05
C ARG A 51 0.19 10.26 -1.82
N HIS A 52 -0.82 9.81 -1.10
CA HIS A 52 -2.13 9.46 -1.63
C HIS A 52 -3.20 9.91 -0.64
N ASP A 53 -4.38 10.26 -1.12
CA ASP A 53 -5.51 10.52 -0.23
C ASP A 53 -5.86 9.26 0.57
N VAL A 54 -6.56 9.43 1.70
CA VAL A 54 -6.99 8.29 2.53
C VAL A 54 -7.88 7.38 1.70
N VAL A 55 -7.55 6.10 1.68
CA VAL A 55 -8.31 5.06 0.99
C VAL A 55 -8.46 3.85 1.89
N THR A 56 -9.58 3.14 1.73
CA THR A 56 -9.84 1.86 2.38
C THR A 56 -9.61 0.72 1.40
N THR A 57 -9.60 -0.52 1.89
CA THR A 57 -9.51 -1.72 1.04
C THR A 57 -10.87 -2.15 0.46
N GLU A 58 -11.97 -1.50 0.87
CA GLU A 58 -13.34 -1.83 0.44
C GLU A 58 -13.53 -1.94 -1.07
N PRO A 59 -12.96 -1.05 -1.92
CA PRO A 59 -13.15 -1.10 -3.36
C PRO A 59 -12.70 -2.43 -4.01
N VAL A 60 -11.77 -3.15 -3.38
CA VAL A 60 -11.24 -4.42 -3.89
C VAL A 60 -11.73 -5.66 -3.13
N HIS A 61 -12.65 -5.53 -2.17
CA HIS A 61 -13.16 -6.68 -1.40
C HIS A 61 -13.86 -7.72 -2.28
N ALA A 62 -14.69 -7.26 -3.23
CA ALA A 62 -15.36 -8.16 -4.18
C ALA A 62 -14.35 -8.90 -5.06
N LEU A 63 -13.32 -8.19 -5.54
CA LEU A 63 -12.24 -8.76 -6.34
C LEU A 63 -11.43 -9.79 -5.53
N ALA A 64 -11.07 -9.46 -4.29
CA ALA A 64 -10.38 -10.37 -3.36
C ALA A 64 -11.19 -11.65 -3.13
N THR A 65 -12.51 -11.50 -2.89
CA THR A 65 -13.42 -12.64 -2.67
C THR A 65 -13.52 -13.53 -3.90
N ASN A 66 -13.59 -12.96 -5.10
CA ASN A 66 -13.58 -13.72 -6.37
C ASN A 66 -12.30 -14.55 -6.56
N PHE A 67 -11.19 -14.10 -5.96
CA PHE A 67 -9.93 -14.84 -5.94
C PHE A 67 -9.77 -15.75 -4.70
N GLY A 68 -10.84 -15.96 -3.93
CA GLY A 68 -10.80 -16.83 -2.75
C GLY A 68 -10.00 -16.25 -1.58
N MET A 69 -9.83 -14.93 -1.53
CA MET A 69 -9.24 -14.22 -0.40
C MET A 69 -10.33 -13.61 0.48
N ARG A 70 -10.02 -13.44 1.77
CA ARG A 70 -10.89 -12.70 2.67
C ARG A 70 -10.57 -11.21 2.57
N PRO A 71 -11.56 -10.31 2.70
CA PRO A 71 -11.34 -8.86 2.69
C PRO A 71 -10.23 -8.39 3.63
N GLU A 72 -10.12 -9.01 4.81
CA GLU A 72 -9.09 -8.71 5.81
C GLU A 72 -7.67 -9.13 5.40
N ASP A 73 -7.51 -9.97 4.37
CA ASP A 73 -6.22 -10.39 3.85
C ASP A 73 -5.68 -9.41 2.78
N VAL A 74 -6.44 -8.37 2.42
CA VAL A 74 -6.00 -7.31 1.51
C VAL A 74 -5.10 -6.33 2.27
N SER A 75 -3.91 -6.07 1.73
CA SER A 75 -2.93 -5.12 2.28
C SER A 75 -2.61 -4.03 1.28
N PHE A 76 -1.92 -2.99 1.73
CA PHE A 76 -1.32 -1.97 0.88
C PHE A 76 0.11 -2.33 0.50
N GLY A 77 0.52 -1.90 -0.69
CA GLY A 77 1.89 -2.03 -1.17
C GLY A 77 2.28 -0.89 -2.09
N VAL A 78 3.52 -0.93 -2.57
CA VAL A 78 4.05 0.03 -3.55
C VAL A 78 4.65 -0.74 -4.71
N TYR A 79 4.19 -0.45 -5.93
CA TYR A 79 4.69 -1.07 -7.14
C TYR A 79 4.87 -0.01 -8.23
N GLN A 80 6.06 0.05 -8.83
CA GLN A 80 6.43 1.07 -9.83
C GLN A 80 6.12 2.52 -9.36
N ASP A 81 6.54 2.85 -8.14
CA ASP A 81 6.34 4.15 -7.50
C ASP A 81 4.85 4.58 -7.37
N LYS A 82 3.94 3.61 -7.27
CA LYS A 82 2.51 3.82 -7.03
C LYS A 82 2.00 2.98 -5.87
N LEU A 83 1.04 3.54 -5.12
CA LEU A 83 0.33 2.82 -4.08
C LEU A 83 -0.64 1.80 -4.72
N VAL A 84 -0.61 0.56 -4.25
CA VAL A 84 -1.41 -0.54 -4.79
C VAL A 84 -2.10 -1.32 -3.68
N TYR A 85 -3.23 -1.94 -3.98
CA TYR A 85 -3.77 -3.02 -3.18
C TYR A 85 -3.02 -4.32 -3.50
N VAL A 86 -2.69 -5.08 -2.47
CA VAL A 86 -1.95 -6.34 -2.55
C VAL A 86 -2.89 -7.49 -2.23
N LEU A 87 -3.19 -8.29 -3.25
CA LEU A 87 -4.00 -9.50 -3.16
C LEU A 87 -3.08 -10.70 -3.32
N LYS A 88 -2.62 -11.25 -2.20
CA LYS A 88 -1.63 -12.33 -2.17
C LYS A 88 -2.10 -13.50 -1.32
N ASN A 89 -1.97 -14.71 -1.86
CA ASN A 89 -2.08 -15.95 -1.11
C ASN A 89 -0.97 -16.94 -1.52
N LYS A 90 -1.12 -18.22 -1.17
CA LYS A 90 -0.14 -19.27 -1.50
C LYS A 90 -0.05 -19.59 -3.00
N HIS A 91 -1.06 -19.22 -3.79
CA HIS A 91 -1.23 -19.63 -5.18
C HIS A 91 -0.98 -18.48 -6.16
N PHE A 92 -1.36 -17.26 -5.82
CA PHE A 92 -1.17 -16.10 -6.67
C PHE A 92 -0.76 -14.86 -5.86
N GLU A 93 -0.28 -13.87 -6.60
CA GLU A 93 0.06 -12.53 -6.13
C GLU A 93 -0.39 -11.54 -7.21
N LYS A 94 -1.34 -10.66 -6.87
CA LYS A 94 -1.86 -9.61 -7.74
C LYS A 94 -1.72 -8.26 -7.07
N PHE A 95 -1.28 -7.27 -7.84
CA PHE A 95 -1.31 -5.87 -7.40
C PHE A 95 -2.33 -5.10 -8.21
N VAL A 96 -3.16 -4.33 -7.53
CA VAL A 96 -4.25 -3.56 -8.12
C VAL A 96 -3.98 -2.08 -7.86
N ASP A 97 -3.96 -1.28 -8.91
CA ASP A 97 -3.78 0.16 -8.82
C ASP A 97 -4.95 0.80 -8.06
N ILE A 98 -4.66 1.66 -7.09
CA ILE A 98 -5.68 2.22 -6.19
C ILE A 98 -6.61 3.18 -6.92
N ASP A 99 -6.09 3.94 -7.88
CA ASP A 99 -6.89 4.93 -8.60
C ASP A 99 -7.83 4.27 -9.63
N SER A 100 -7.31 3.33 -10.40
CA SER A 100 -8.02 2.74 -11.54
C SER A 100 -8.69 1.40 -11.24
N HIS A 101 -8.36 0.78 -10.10
CA HIS A 101 -8.79 -0.57 -9.72
C HIS A 101 -8.42 -1.66 -10.75
N ASN A 102 -7.47 -1.38 -11.64
CA ASN A 102 -6.97 -2.33 -12.62
C ASN A 102 -5.82 -3.16 -12.04
N VAL A 103 -5.75 -4.43 -12.42
CA VAL A 103 -4.61 -5.29 -12.10
C VAL A 103 -3.38 -4.80 -12.88
N VAL A 104 -2.34 -4.38 -12.16
CA VAL A 104 -1.07 -3.89 -12.72
C VAL A 104 0.08 -4.91 -12.62
N TYR A 105 -0.13 -5.96 -11.84
CA TYR A 105 0.78 -7.09 -11.73
C TYR A 105 0.00 -8.36 -11.42
N ASP A 106 0.42 -9.47 -12.03
CA ASP A 106 -0.17 -10.79 -11.83
C ASP A 106 0.91 -11.88 -11.89
N ARG A 107 1.01 -12.67 -10.82
CA ARG A 107 1.83 -13.89 -10.78
C ARG A 107 1.04 -15.04 -10.20
N GLY A 108 1.16 -16.22 -10.79
CA GLY A 108 0.55 -17.46 -10.30
C GLY A 108 -0.88 -17.70 -10.81
N SER A 109 -1.47 -16.73 -11.51
CA SER A 109 -2.61 -16.98 -12.39
C SER A 109 -2.06 -17.65 -13.65
N GLY A 110 -2.07 -18.98 -13.69
CA GLY A 110 -1.79 -19.69 -14.94
C GLY A 110 -2.83 -19.30 -15.98
N VAL A 111 -2.46 -18.40 -16.87
CA VAL A 111 -2.96 -18.33 -18.24
C VAL A 111 -1.82 -18.79 -19.14
#